data_AF-A0A1F5WPE3-F1
#
_entry.id   AF-A0A1F5WPE3-F1
#
_cell.length_a   1.000
_cell.length_b   1.000
_cell.length_c   1.000
_cell.angle_alpha   90.00
_cell.angle_beta   90.00
_cell.angle_gamma   90.00
#
_symmetry.space_group_name_H-M   'P 1'
#
loop_
_entity.id
_entity.type
_entity.pdbx_description
1 polymer ?
#
loop_
_entity_poly.entity_id
_entity_poly.type
_entity_poly.pdbx_seq_one_letter_code
_entity_poly.pdbx_strand_id
1 'polypeptide(L)'
;MVWDKYKASLLEEKSKLEKELSLIARKNPEHPGEWEVKAPDMNPMVSDQSELADMFEELEIQTGLEVQLEERLKHVTGALKRIEENSYGKCSVCGKNIEEKRLDANPFAETCIKHMEAYI
;
A
#
# COMPACT_ATOMS: atom_id res chain seq x y z
N MET A 1 -17.86 6.67 17.14
CA MET A 1 -18.50 5.98 15.99
C MET A 1 -18.17 4.49 16.06
N VAL A 2 -18.95 3.62 15.42
CA VAL A 2 -18.82 2.15 15.54
C VAL A 2 -17.45 1.62 15.06
N TRP A 3 -16.75 2.36 14.20
CA TRP A 3 -15.50 1.94 13.56
C TRP A 3 -14.23 2.64 14.08
N ASP A 4 -14.29 3.35 15.21
CA ASP A 4 -13.16 4.16 15.71
C ASP A 4 -11.90 3.32 15.95
N LYS A 5 -12.05 2.06 16.42
CA LYS A 5 -10.92 1.14 16.64
C LYS A 5 -10.14 0.87 15.34
N TYR A 6 -10.86 0.61 14.25
CA TYR A 6 -10.25 0.30 12.95
C TYR A 6 -9.71 1.56 12.29
N LYS A 7 -10.41 2.69 12.43
CA LYS A 7 -9.94 3.98 11.92
C LYS A 7 -8.58 4.35 12.50
N ALA A 8 -8.39 4.18 13.81
CA ALA A 8 -7.11 4.46 14.47
C ALA A 8 -5.98 3.58 13.92
N SER A 9 -6.23 2.26 13.81
CA SER A 9 -5.26 1.31 13.27
C SER A 9 -4.90 1.60 11.81
N LEU A 10 -5.89 1.91 10.97
CA LEU A 10 -5.67 2.25 9.56
C LEU A 10 -4.89 3.56 9.39
N LEU A 11 -5.10 4.56 10.25
CA LEU A 11 -4.34 5.81 10.22
C LEU A 11 -2.87 5.60 10.62
N GLU A 12 -2.62 4.76 11.62
CA GLU A 12 -1.27 4.39 12.01
C GLU A 12 -0.55 3.65 10.88
N GLU A 13 -1.22 2.66 10.28
CA GLU A 13 -0.69 1.90 9.14
C GLU A 13 -0.40 2.81 7.95
N LYS A 14 -1.33 3.71 7.61
CA LYS A 14 -1.13 4.71 6.55
C LYS A 14 0.14 5.52 6.79
N SER A 15 0.34 6.03 8.01
CA SER A 15 1.52 6.83 8.34
C SER A 15 2.81 6.04 8.24
N LYS A 16 2.81 4.74 8.58
CA LYS A 16 3.96 3.85 8.43
C LYS A 16 4.30 3.63 6.95
N LEU A 17 3.30 3.28 6.14
CA LEU A 17 3.49 3.06 4.70
C LEU A 17 3.98 4.32 3.97
N GLU A 18 3.42 5.48 4.30
CA GLU A 18 3.88 6.76 3.72
C GLU A 18 5.33 7.07 4.10
N LYS A 19 5.78 6.70 5.31
CA LYS A 19 7.18 6.85 5.72
C LYS A 19 8.08 5.91 4.95
N GLU A 20 7.73 4.63 4.86
CA GLU A 20 8.51 3.63 4.12
C GLU A 20 8.63 3.99 2.64
N LEU A 21 7.53 4.36 2.00
CA LEU A 21 7.52 4.87 0.63
C LEU A 21 8.37 6.13 0.48
N SER A 22 8.35 7.06 1.44
CA SER A 22 9.18 8.28 1.35
C SER A 22 10.69 8.03 1.44
N LEU A 23 11.13 6.87 1.94
CA LEU A 23 12.54 6.50 1.97
C LEU A 23 13.01 6.14 0.56
N ILE A 24 12.27 5.28 -0.13
CA ILE A 24 12.65 4.69 -1.43
C ILE A 24 12.08 5.42 -2.65
N ALA A 25 11.00 6.18 -2.48
CA ALA A 25 10.25 6.82 -3.55
C ALA A 25 9.90 8.28 -3.22
N ARG A 26 9.54 9.04 -4.25
CA ARG A 26 9.03 10.41 -4.17
C ARG A 26 7.60 10.45 -4.72
N LYS A 27 6.75 11.31 -4.17
CA LYS A 27 5.42 11.51 -4.75
C LYS A 27 5.54 12.19 -6.11
N ASN A 28 4.86 11.65 -7.11
CA ASN A 28 4.81 12.25 -8.43
C ASN A 28 3.97 13.55 -8.37
N PRO A 29 4.53 14.74 -8.68
CA PRO A 29 3.77 15.99 -8.67
C PRO A 29 2.71 16.06 -9.78
N GLU A 30 2.86 15.31 -10.87
CA GLU A 30 1.91 15.27 -11.98
C GLU A 30 0.75 14.30 -11.72
N HIS A 31 0.96 13.28 -10.88
CA HIS A 31 -0.01 12.23 -10.56
C HIS A 31 -0.24 12.12 -9.05
N PRO A 32 -1.22 12.86 -8.48
CA PRO A 32 -1.48 12.87 -7.05
C PRO A 32 -1.95 11.50 -6.54
N GLY A 33 -1.04 10.77 -5.90
CA GLY A 33 -1.30 9.43 -5.37
C GLY A 33 -0.30 8.39 -5.85
N GLU A 34 0.42 8.67 -6.94
CA GLU A 34 1.46 7.80 -7.49
C GLU A 34 2.82 8.11 -6.86
N TRP A 35 3.57 7.06 -6.57
CA TRP A 35 4.95 7.14 -6.09
C TRP A 35 5.93 6.76 -7.20
N GLU A 36 7.05 7.45 -7.25
CA GLU A 36 8.11 7.19 -8.22
C GLU A 36 9.37 6.84 -7.44
N VAL A 37 9.93 5.66 -7.69
CA VAL A 37 11.19 5.21 -7.07
C VAL A 37 12.27 6.26 -7.32
N LYS A 38 13.01 6.60 -6.27
CA LYS A 38 14.19 7.46 -6.41
C LYS A 38 15.23 6.61 -7.12
N ALA A 39 15.54 6.97 -8.37
CA ALA A 39 16.63 6.33 -9.08
C ALA A 39 17.90 6.37 -8.19
N PRO A 40 18.64 5.27 -8.04
CA PRO A 40 19.92 5.29 -7.38
C PRO A 40 20.80 6.34 -8.06
N ASP A 41 21.74 6.91 -7.32
CA ASP A 41 22.61 7.98 -7.82
C ASP A 41 23.53 7.38 -8.89
N MET A 42 23.03 7.29 -10.13
CA MET A 42 23.71 6.74 -11.29
C MET A 42 24.86 7.67 -11.63
N ASN A 43 26.02 7.42 -11.03
CA ASN A 43 27.24 8.11 -11.42
C ASN A 43 27.55 7.72 -12.88
N PRO A 44 27.43 8.66 -13.84
CA PRO A 44 27.61 8.35 -15.25
C PRO A 44 29.07 7.98 -15.61
N MET A 45 29.98 8.03 -14.62
CA MET A 45 31.37 7.59 -14.73
C MET A 45 31.63 6.16 -14.21
N VAL A 46 30.61 5.41 -13.77
CA VAL A 46 30.80 3.99 -13.44
C VAL A 46 31.21 3.24 -14.70
N SER A 47 32.48 2.82 -14.74
CA SER A 47 33.06 2.06 -15.86
C SER A 47 33.13 0.55 -15.56
N ASP A 48 32.92 0.18 -14.30
CA ASP A 48 32.90 -1.21 -13.87
C ASP A 48 31.52 -1.82 -14.13
N GLN A 49 31.48 -2.93 -14.88
CA GLN A 49 30.23 -3.60 -15.23
C GLN A 49 29.55 -4.25 -14.03
N SER A 50 30.31 -4.62 -12.99
CA SER A 50 29.77 -5.23 -11.77
C SER A 50 29.08 -4.16 -10.93
N GLU A 51 29.70 -2.99 -10.77
CA GLU A 51 29.07 -1.84 -10.10
C GLU A 51 27.76 -1.44 -10.80
N LEU A 52 27.71 -1.42 -12.14
CA LEU A 52 26.46 -1.18 -12.87
C LEU A 52 25.40 -2.25 -12.59
N ALA A 53 25.78 -3.53 -12.54
CA ALA A 53 24.86 -4.62 -12.26
C ALA A 53 24.23 -4.49 -10.86
N ASP A 54 25.05 -4.19 -9.84
CA ASP A 54 24.58 -4.00 -8.46
C ASP A 54 23.56 -2.84 -8.37
N MET A 55 23.79 -1.75 -9.12
CA MET A 55 22.87 -0.61 -9.17
C MET A 55 21.53 -0.94 -9.82
N PHE A 56 21.52 -1.76 -10.87
CA PHE A 56 20.28 -2.23 -11.50
C PHE A 56 19.51 -3.17 -10.57
N GLU A 57 20.20 -4.08 -9.89
CA GLU A 57 19.57 -4.97 -8.91
C GLU A 57 18.92 -4.17 -7.77
N GLU A 58 19.62 -3.16 -7.23
CA GLU A 58 19.06 -2.31 -6.19
C GLU A 58 17.80 -1.56 -6.68
N LEU A 59 17.83 -1.03 -7.90
CA LEU A 59 16.67 -0.35 -8.49
C LEU A 59 15.49 -1.32 -8.68
N GLU A 60 15.72 -2.55 -9.14
CA GLU A 60 14.69 -3.56 -9.30
C GLU A 60 14.05 -3.93 -7.95
N ILE A 61 14.87 -4.10 -6.90
CA ILE A 61 14.40 -4.38 -5.54
C ILE A 61 13.55 -3.20 -5.02
N GLN A 62 14.03 -1.97 -5.18
CA GLN A 62 13.30 -0.78 -4.73
C GLN A 62 11.98 -0.61 -5.47
N THR A 63 11.94 -0.91 -6.78
CA THR A 63 10.73 -0.87 -7.59
C THR A 63 9.70 -1.92 -7.17
N GLY A 64 10.14 -3.16 -6.95
CA GLY A 64 9.24 -4.20 -6.44
C GLY A 64 8.65 -3.86 -5.07
N LEU A 65 9.47 -3.29 -4.17
CA LEU A 65 9.02 -2.86 -2.85
C LEU A 65 8.05 -1.68 -2.92
N GLU A 66 8.32 -0.70 -3.78
CA GLU A 66 7.47 0.47 -3.99
C GLU A 66 6.05 0.05 -4.42
N VAL A 67 5.93 -0.81 -5.44
CA VAL A 67 4.64 -1.32 -5.92
C VAL A 67 3.84 -2.01 -4.80
N GLN A 68 4.49 -2.84 -3.98
CA GLN A 68 3.83 -3.53 -2.87
C GLN A 68 3.33 -2.57 -1.79
N LEU A 69 4.14 -1.57 -1.44
CA LEU A 69 3.79 -0.57 -0.44
C LEU A 69 2.67 0.35 -0.94
N GLU A 70 2.71 0.74 -2.22
CA GLU A 70 1.69 1.56 -2.86
C GLU A 70 0.33 0.83 -2.91
N GLU A 71 0.32 -0.44 -3.33
CA GLU A 71 -0.89 -1.26 -3.34
C GLU A 71 -1.51 -1.36 -1.93
N ARG A 72 -0.68 -1.61 -0.92
CA ARG A 72 -1.14 -1.66 0.48
C ARG A 72 -1.66 -0.30 0.94
N LEU A 73 -0.99 0.80 0.61
CA LEU A 73 -1.44 2.15 0.94
C LEU A 73 -2.79 2.46 0.28
N LYS A 74 -3.00 2.02 -0.96
CA LYS A 74 -4.27 2.14 -1.68
C LYS A 74 -5.40 1.39 -0.97
N HIS A 75 -5.16 0.18 -0.48
CA HIS A 75 -6.16 -0.54 0.31
C HIS A 75 -6.49 0.15 1.63
N VAL A 76 -5.48 0.63 2.36
CA VAL A 76 -5.67 1.34 3.63
C VAL A 76 -6.43 2.65 3.44
N THR A 77 -6.06 3.44 2.43
CA THR A 77 -6.74 4.70 2.11
C THR A 77 -8.17 4.46 1.61
N GLY A 78 -8.39 3.41 0.81
CA GLY A 78 -9.72 2.95 0.41
C GLY A 78 -10.59 2.57 1.61
N ALA A 79 -10.03 1.85 2.59
CA ALA A 79 -10.73 1.50 3.83
C ALA A 79 -11.12 2.73 4.65
N LEU A 80 -10.21 3.71 4.81
CA LEU A 80 -10.50 4.98 5.48
C LEU A 80 -11.63 5.75 4.78
N LYS A 81 -11.60 5.82 3.44
CA LYS A 81 -12.65 6.46 2.65
C LYS A 81 -14.01 5.78 2.88
N ARG A 82 -14.05 4.43 2.92
CA ARG A 82 -15.29 3.69 3.23
C ARG A 82 -15.82 4.00 4.64
N ILE A 83 -14.95 4.28 5.61
CA ILE A 83 -15.37 4.70 6.95
C ILE A 83 -16.05 6.07 6.90
N GLU A 84 -15.48 7.01 6.15
CA GLU A 84 -16.06 8.36 5.96
C GLU A 84 -17.40 8.31 5.22
N GLU A 85 -17.52 7.42 4.23
CA GLU A 85 -18.74 7.20 3.45
C GLU A 85 -19.79 6.31 4.14
N ASN A 86 -19.55 5.85 5.38
CA ASN A 86 -20.41 4.91 6.11
C ASN A 86 -20.68 3.58 5.37
N SER A 87 -19.77 3.18 4.47
CA SER A 87 -19.83 1.92 3.70
C SER A 87 -18.87 0.86 4.24
N TYR A 88 -18.05 1.19 5.24
CA TYR A 88 -17.11 0.27 5.87
C TYR A 88 -17.80 -0.94 6.52
N GLY A 89 -17.11 -2.09 6.46
CA GLY A 89 -17.62 -3.35 6.98
C GLY A 89 -18.66 -4.03 6.08
N LYS A 90 -18.85 -3.59 4.84
CA LYS A 90 -19.69 -4.27 3.84
C LYS A 90 -18.83 -4.86 2.73
N CYS A 91 -19.13 -6.10 2.35
CA CYS A 91 -18.47 -6.80 1.26
C CYS A 91 -18.79 -6.13 -0.07
N SER A 92 -17.76 -5.78 -0.85
CA SER A 92 -17.88 -5.16 -2.18
C SER A 92 -18.61 -6.05 -3.20
N VAL A 93 -18.57 -7.38 -3.03
CA VAL A 93 -19.18 -8.34 -3.95
C VAL A 93 -20.66 -8.60 -3.65
N CYS A 94 -21.02 -8.85 -2.38
CA CYS A 94 -22.38 -9.27 -2.03
C CYS A 94 -23.15 -8.29 -1.14
N GLY A 95 -22.54 -7.18 -0.73
CA GLY A 95 -23.15 -6.15 0.11
C GLY A 95 -23.41 -6.56 1.56
N LYS A 96 -23.13 -7.81 1.94
CA LYS A 96 -23.31 -8.31 3.31
C LYS A 96 -22.22 -7.80 4.23
N ASN A 97 -22.47 -7.81 5.53
CA ASN A 97 -21.47 -7.43 6.52
C ASN A 97 -20.26 -8.37 6.45
N ILE A 98 -19.06 -7.78 6.50
CA ILE A 98 -17.79 -8.48 6.65
C ILE A 98 -17.70 -8.97 8.10
N GLU A 99 -17.25 -10.20 8.29
CA GLU A 99 -17.12 -10.82 9.60
C GLU A 99 -16.15 -10.00 10.49
N GLU A 100 -16.52 -9.72 11.74
CA GLU A 100 -15.69 -8.89 12.62
C GLU A 100 -14.28 -9.46 12.79
N LYS A 101 -14.16 -10.79 12.97
CA LYS A 101 -12.87 -11.47 13.04
C LYS A 101 -11.98 -11.25 11.82
N ARG A 102 -12.58 -11.02 10.64
CA ARG A 102 -11.85 -10.72 9.41
C ARG A 102 -11.36 -9.28 9.41
N LEU A 103 -12.16 -8.34 9.88
CA LEU A 103 -11.75 -6.94 10.05
C LEU A 103 -10.70 -6.78 11.16
N ASP A 104 -10.79 -7.58 12.23
CA ASP A 104 -9.76 -7.63 13.28
C ASP A 104 -8.42 -8.15 12.75
N ALA A 105 -8.44 -9.14 11.85
CA ALA A 105 -7.22 -9.67 11.23
C ALA A 105 -6.70 -8.78 10.09
N ASN A 106 -7.59 -8.19 9.30
CA ASN A 106 -7.29 -7.30 8.20
C ASN A 106 -8.29 -6.13 8.17
N PRO A 107 -7.94 -4.97 8.77
CA PRO A 107 -8.81 -3.80 8.83
C PRO A 107 -9.12 -3.16 7.46
N PHE A 108 -8.37 -3.46 6.40
CA PHE A 108 -8.62 -2.95 5.06
C PHE A 108 -9.36 -3.94 4.16
N ALA A 109 -9.83 -5.07 4.70
CA ALA A 109 -10.59 -6.06 3.95
C ALA A 109 -11.81 -5.45 3.23
N GLU A 110 -11.96 -5.79 1.95
CA GLU A 110 -13.05 -5.29 1.09
C GLU A 110 -14.16 -6.33 0.90
N THR A 111 -13.87 -7.60 1.18
CA THR A 111 -14.77 -8.72 0.94
C THR A 111 -15.05 -9.51 2.22
N CYS A 112 -16.17 -10.24 2.28
CA CYS A 112 -16.41 -11.22 3.34
C CYS A 112 -15.62 -12.50 3.08
N ILE A 113 -15.54 -13.40 4.06
CA ILE A 113 -14.73 -14.63 3.95
C ILE A 113 -15.12 -15.50 2.74
N LYS A 114 -16.40 -15.47 2.32
CA LYS A 114 -16.90 -16.21 1.16
C LYS A 114 -16.41 -15.68 -0.18
N HIS A 115 -16.10 -14.39 -0.25
CA HIS A 115 -15.56 -13.71 -1.44
C HIS A 115 -14.13 -13.24 -1.20
N MET A 116 -13.45 -13.87 -0.24
CA MET A 116 -12.01 -13.76 -0.12
C MET A 116 -11.45 -14.47 -1.35
N GLU A 117 -10.98 -13.72 -2.34
CA GLU A 117 -10.03 -14.30 -3.27
C GLU A 117 -8.81 -14.70 -2.44
N ALA A 118 -8.45 -15.97 -2.50
CA ALA A 118 -7.18 -16.42 -1.99
C ALA A 118 -6.15 -15.72 -2.87
N TYR A 119 -5.47 -14.71 -2.33
CA TYR A 119 -4.22 -14.23 -2.91
C TYR A 119 -3.28 -15.43 -2.88
N ILE A 120 -3.11 -16.09 -4.04
CA ILE A 120 -2.10 -17.12 -4.29
C ILE A 120 -0.87 -16.42 -4.83
#